data_AF-A0A7S2FLI5-F1
#
_entry.id   AF-A0A7S2FLI5-F1
#
_cell.length_a   1.000
_cell.length_b   1.000
_cell.length_c   1.000
_cell.angle_alpha   90.00
_cell.angle_beta   90.00
_cell.angle_gamma   90.00
#
_symmetry.space_group_name_H-M   'P 1'
#
loop_
_entity.id
_entity.type
_entity.pdbx_description
1 polymer ?
#
loop_
_entity_poly.entity_id
_entity_poly.type
_entity_poly.pdbx_seq_one_letter_code
_entity_poly.pdbx_strand_id
1 'polypeptide(L)'
;MFFQHTGDNQTDEACTPPMFDSSAPSSLSDVIQVLKEKSMKKSKCKNDIWGLYDLANKEKALRDADTELVETLLTEGIQRMELTQDELNRYCSPSHFSDLRYTRNLVYVDDTVSVMVLCWGPGQVTPLHTHGSGVKSWFKVIRGELVLEKFPESATTCAAMKDGNSVSTVLTDRDKHMEEEHDCLGVHRLGNQSDLPAVSIHFYSPPLKEMKYLESGKRCDVPVVHYGGACDVTNIPRKGLMFANFESLKKLLDNDFETGGGLDGELEAKITHMLRVMSFDPLEWRQYATWDQEHFTRVLLASTDHFSMVLTCWDKGQYSPPHDHGGSTHWLKVLDGSLTEVQFEADSEEGRPLRVCRSGVISADSVCFNGVNTIHSVMNENEEKSFSINIYSPPYLQANYYDPETSVKKRVDIPRVT
;
A
#
# COMPACT_ATOMS: atom_id res chain seq x y z
N MET A 1 -20.78 71.31 -9.94
CA MET A 1 -20.61 72.44 -9.02
C MET A 1 -19.88 71.89 -7.79
N PHE A 2 -18.72 72.47 -7.47
CA PHE A 2 -18.02 72.59 -6.17
C PHE A 2 -18.68 71.99 -4.91
N PHE A 3 -18.00 71.53 -3.84
CA PHE A 3 -16.61 71.28 -3.45
C PHE A 3 -16.67 70.57 -2.06
N GLN A 4 -15.59 69.88 -1.70
CA GLN A 4 -15.03 69.54 -0.36
C GLN A 4 -15.73 69.94 0.96
N HIS A 5 -15.61 69.05 1.96
CA HIS A 5 -15.13 69.34 3.35
C HIS A 5 -14.75 68.02 4.07
N THR A 6 -13.46 67.74 4.39
CA THR A 6 -12.67 68.05 5.62
C THR A 6 -13.17 67.32 6.88
N GLY A 7 -12.42 66.34 7.39
CA GLY A 7 -11.65 66.43 8.67
C GLY A 7 -12.41 65.64 9.75
N ASP A 8 -11.84 64.95 10.73
CA ASP A 8 -10.50 64.92 11.31
C ASP A 8 -10.38 63.69 12.24
N ASN A 9 -9.12 63.30 12.48
CA ASN A 9 -8.50 62.79 13.72
C ASN A 9 -8.83 61.44 14.38
N GLN A 10 -7.70 60.71 14.57
CA GLN A 10 -7.18 60.03 15.78
C GLN A 10 -8.07 58.95 16.44
N THR A 11 -7.60 57.74 16.71
CA THR A 11 -6.61 57.35 17.75
C THR A 11 -6.40 55.83 17.68
N ASP A 12 -5.25 55.37 18.18
CA ASP A 12 -4.84 53.97 18.35
C ASP A 12 -5.85 53.08 19.09
N GLU A 13 -6.02 51.83 18.63
CA GLU A 13 -6.48 50.72 19.47
C GLU A 13 -5.75 49.40 19.14
N ALA A 14 -5.06 48.91 20.17
CA ALA A 14 -4.85 47.53 20.63
C ALA A 14 -4.66 46.38 19.62
N CYS A 15 -3.48 45.74 19.72
CA CYS A 15 -3.24 44.35 19.29
C CYS A 15 -4.18 43.36 20.00
N THR A 16 -4.99 42.65 19.21
CA THR A 16 -5.54 41.33 19.57
C THR A 16 -4.79 40.23 18.80
N PRO A 17 -4.44 39.09 19.43
CA PRO A 17 -3.80 37.97 18.73
C PRO A 17 -4.79 37.31 17.76
N PRO A 18 -4.33 36.78 16.62
CA PRO A 18 -5.23 36.14 15.65
C PRO A 18 -5.78 34.84 16.25
N MET A 19 -7.09 34.65 16.08
CA MET A 19 -7.80 33.42 16.38
C MET A 19 -7.20 32.25 15.58
N PHE A 20 -7.00 31.11 16.25
CA PHE A 20 -6.74 29.84 15.59
C PHE A 20 -8.00 29.41 14.82
N ASP A 21 -7.87 29.29 13.50
CA ASP A 21 -8.86 28.64 12.63
C ASP A 21 -8.66 27.12 12.73
N SER A 22 -9.74 26.41 13.07
CA SER A 22 -9.78 24.98 13.35
C SER A 22 -10.26 24.17 12.14
N SER A 23 -9.60 24.29 10.99
CA SER A 23 -9.94 23.51 9.80
C SER A 23 -8.76 22.65 9.32
N ALA A 24 -8.51 21.55 10.03
CA ALA A 24 -7.82 20.41 9.44
C ALA A 24 -8.81 19.68 8.48
N PRO A 25 -8.37 19.28 7.27
CA PRO A 25 -9.24 18.60 6.31
C PRO A 25 -9.71 17.24 6.85
N SER A 26 -11.02 17.05 6.92
CA SER A 26 -11.66 15.87 7.52
C SER A 26 -11.85 14.70 6.56
N SER A 27 -11.40 14.80 5.30
CA SER A 27 -11.55 13.75 4.29
C SER A 27 -10.42 13.70 3.26
N LEU A 28 -10.19 12.51 2.69
CA LEU A 28 -9.26 12.28 1.58
C LEU A 28 -9.57 13.17 0.35
N SER A 29 -10.84 13.60 0.19
CA SER A 29 -11.27 14.56 -0.84
C SER A 29 -10.75 15.98 -0.61
N ASP A 30 -10.68 16.44 0.64
CA ASP A 30 -10.21 17.79 0.99
C ASP A 30 -8.69 17.90 0.84
N VAL A 31 -8.00 16.81 1.17
CA VAL A 31 -6.59 16.56 0.87
C VAL A 31 -6.27 16.77 -0.62
N ILE A 32 -7.10 16.22 -1.51
CA ILE A 32 -6.93 16.33 -2.97
C ILE A 32 -7.13 17.76 -3.47
N GLN A 33 -8.12 18.46 -2.90
CA GLN A 33 -8.41 19.86 -3.23
C GLN A 33 -7.20 20.76 -2.91
N VAL A 34 -6.60 20.58 -1.73
CA VAL A 34 -5.40 21.33 -1.30
C VAL A 34 -4.19 21.05 -2.19
N LEU A 35 -3.99 19.79 -2.61
CA LEU A 35 -2.90 19.40 -3.51
C LEU A 35 -3.07 19.98 -4.93
N LYS A 36 -4.31 20.16 -5.41
CA LYS A 36 -4.61 20.79 -6.71
C LYS A 36 -4.39 22.30 -6.70
N GLU A 37 -4.79 22.98 -5.62
CA GLU A 37 -4.74 24.44 -5.53
C GLU A 37 -3.32 24.99 -5.32
N LYS A 38 -2.45 24.25 -4.61
CA LYS A 38 -1.05 24.64 -4.39
C LYS A 38 -0.15 24.35 -5.60
N SER A 39 -0.50 23.39 -6.45
CA SER A 39 0.27 23.02 -7.66
C SER A 39 0.21 24.05 -8.80
N MET A 40 -0.75 24.98 -8.78
CA MET A 40 -1.03 25.87 -9.93
C MET A 40 -0.36 27.25 -9.87
N LYS A 41 0.53 27.54 -8.91
CA LYS A 41 1.19 28.85 -8.81
C LYS A 41 2.71 28.81 -8.99
N LYS A 42 3.12 29.14 -10.22
CA LYS A 42 4.47 29.50 -10.77
C LYS A 42 5.41 28.30 -10.99
N SER A 43 6.08 28.17 -12.14
CA SER A 43 6.98 29.18 -12.73
C SER A 43 7.06 29.14 -14.27
N LYS A 44 6.98 30.33 -14.88
CA LYS A 44 7.49 30.60 -16.24
C LYS A 44 9.00 30.81 -16.13
N CYS A 45 9.80 29.75 -16.20
CA CYS A 45 11.21 29.85 -16.55
C CYS A 45 11.59 28.62 -17.38
N LYS A 46 11.92 28.84 -18.66
CA LYS A 46 12.58 27.83 -19.49
C LYS A 46 13.99 27.66 -18.95
N ASN A 47 14.23 26.65 -18.12
CA ASN A 47 15.51 26.00 -17.89
C ASN A 47 15.24 24.63 -17.23
N ASP A 48 15.37 23.57 -18.03
CA ASP A 48 15.45 22.14 -17.72
C ASP A 48 14.84 21.64 -16.40
N ILE A 49 13.54 21.32 -16.43
CA ILE A 49 12.87 20.46 -15.47
C ILE A 49 13.20 19.00 -15.84
N TRP A 50 13.65 18.19 -14.87
CA TRP A 50 13.98 16.78 -15.10
C TRP A 50 12.84 15.88 -14.61
N GLY A 51 12.26 15.06 -15.49
CA GLY A 51 11.27 14.05 -15.13
C GLY A 51 11.91 12.80 -14.51
N LEU A 52 11.10 11.90 -13.93
CA LEU A 52 11.57 10.67 -13.27
C LEU A 52 12.40 9.78 -14.20
N TYR A 53 12.04 9.74 -15.47
CA TYR A 53 12.72 8.92 -16.47
C TYR A 53 13.99 9.56 -17.03
N ASP A 54 14.17 10.89 -16.92
CA ASP A 54 15.36 11.57 -17.45
C ASP A 54 16.61 11.26 -16.64
N LEU A 55 16.45 11.02 -15.33
CA LEU A 55 17.55 10.67 -14.42
C LEU A 55 18.00 9.21 -14.62
N ALA A 56 17.04 8.27 -14.68
CA ALA A 56 17.31 6.85 -14.91
C ALA A 56 17.96 6.59 -16.29
N ASN A 57 17.54 7.34 -17.32
CA ASN A 57 18.13 7.20 -18.66
C ASN A 57 19.54 7.81 -18.77
N LYS A 58 19.85 8.86 -18.00
CA LYS A 58 21.20 9.47 -17.96
C LYS A 58 22.18 8.64 -17.13
N GLU A 59 21.72 7.96 -16.07
CA GLU A 59 22.55 7.00 -15.32
C GLU A 59 23.09 5.87 -16.22
N LYS A 60 22.27 5.39 -17.16
CA LYS A 60 22.70 4.39 -18.15
C LYS A 60 23.88 4.88 -19.01
N ALA A 61 24.01 6.19 -19.22
CA ALA A 61 25.14 6.82 -19.92
C ALA A 61 26.36 7.08 -19.01
N LEU A 62 26.22 6.89 -17.69
CA LEU A 62 27.24 7.10 -16.67
C LEU A 62 27.83 5.78 -16.13
N ARG A 63 27.43 4.63 -16.67
CA ARG A 63 27.93 3.29 -16.27
C ARG A 63 29.46 3.12 -16.42
N ASP A 64 30.11 3.98 -17.20
CA ASP A 64 31.57 3.99 -17.40
C ASP A 64 32.26 5.22 -16.77
N ALA A 65 31.54 6.01 -15.97
CA ALA A 65 32.04 7.25 -15.37
C ALA A 65 32.59 7.05 -13.94
N ASP A 66 33.43 7.99 -13.51
CA ASP A 66 33.96 8.08 -12.14
C ASP A 66 32.82 8.15 -11.11
N THR A 67 32.91 7.33 -10.04
CA THR A 67 31.88 7.20 -9.01
C THR A 67 31.54 8.54 -8.35
N GLU A 68 32.54 9.41 -8.15
CA GLU A 68 32.36 10.75 -7.58
C GLU A 68 31.56 11.69 -8.51
N LEU A 69 31.72 11.53 -9.83
CA LEU A 69 30.97 12.27 -10.83
C LEU A 69 29.50 11.80 -10.91
N VAL A 70 29.26 10.49 -10.78
CA VAL A 70 27.89 9.94 -10.75
C VAL A 70 27.11 10.46 -9.54
N GLU A 71 27.75 10.48 -8.38
CA GLU A 71 27.15 10.98 -7.14
C GLU A 71 26.81 12.47 -7.22
N THR A 72 27.71 13.27 -7.79
CA THR A 72 27.47 14.69 -8.04
C THR A 72 26.29 14.91 -9.00
N LEU A 73 26.22 14.13 -10.08
CA LEU A 73 25.14 14.24 -11.07
C LEU A 73 23.78 13.76 -10.54
N LEU A 74 23.75 12.68 -9.75
CA LEU A 74 22.54 12.22 -9.06
C LEU A 74 22.06 13.29 -8.08
N THR A 75 22.99 13.85 -7.29
CA THR A 75 22.72 14.92 -6.34
C THR A 75 22.08 16.14 -7.01
N GLU A 76 22.72 16.67 -8.05
CA GLU A 76 22.20 17.82 -8.80
C GLU A 76 20.87 17.50 -9.51
N GLY A 77 20.73 16.27 -10.01
CA GLY A 77 19.52 15.81 -10.69
C GLY A 77 18.32 15.71 -9.78
N ILE A 78 18.49 15.08 -8.61
CA ILE A 78 17.46 14.95 -7.58
C ILE A 78 17.04 16.34 -7.08
N GLN A 79 17.99 17.26 -6.89
CA GLN A 79 17.68 18.63 -6.49
C GLN A 79 16.76 19.35 -7.49
N ARG A 80 16.96 19.15 -8.80
CA ARG A 80 16.16 19.79 -9.85
C ARG A 80 14.91 19.01 -10.24
N MET A 81 14.73 17.84 -9.64
CA MET A 81 13.63 16.94 -9.97
C MET A 81 12.30 17.52 -9.53
N GLU A 82 11.35 17.56 -10.45
CA GLU A 82 9.95 17.81 -10.17
C GLU A 82 9.14 16.70 -10.84
N LEU A 83 8.02 16.33 -10.23
CA LEU A 83 7.10 15.39 -10.87
C LEU A 83 6.24 16.12 -11.88
N THR A 84 6.21 15.61 -13.11
CA THR A 84 5.25 16.04 -14.12
C THR A 84 3.82 15.72 -13.66
N GLN A 85 2.81 16.33 -14.29
CA GLN A 85 1.41 16.05 -13.96
C GLN A 85 1.06 14.56 -14.19
N ASP A 86 1.61 13.95 -15.22
CA ASP A 86 1.39 12.53 -15.52
C ASP A 86 2.03 11.63 -14.47
N GLU A 87 3.22 11.99 -13.97
CA GLU A 87 3.90 11.26 -12.90
C GLU A 87 3.20 11.43 -11.55
N LEU A 88 2.66 12.61 -11.26
CA LEU A 88 1.80 12.84 -10.10
C LEU A 88 0.53 11.99 -10.18
N ASN A 89 -0.11 11.91 -11.35
CA ASN A 89 -1.27 11.05 -11.53
C ASN A 89 -0.91 9.57 -11.42
N ARG A 90 0.28 9.17 -11.88
CA ARG A 90 0.72 7.78 -11.89
C ARG A 90 1.23 7.28 -10.54
N TYR A 91 1.83 8.13 -9.71
CA TYR A 91 2.50 7.72 -8.47
C TYR A 91 2.01 8.43 -7.21
N CYS A 92 1.19 9.48 -7.35
CA CYS A 92 0.72 10.32 -6.25
C CYS A 92 -0.80 10.58 -6.30
N SER A 93 -1.55 9.74 -7.03
CA SER A 93 -3.02 9.83 -7.01
C SER A 93 -3.57 9.38 -5.65
N PRO A 94 -4.85 9.62 -5.35
CA PRO A 94 -5.45 9.22 -4.07
C PRO A 94 -5.34 7.72 -3.76
N SER A 95 -5.29 6.86 -4.78
CA SER A 95 -5.10 5.41 -4.60
C SER A 95 -3.70 5.02 -4.11
N HIS A 96 -2.76 5.96 -4.16
CA HIS A 96 -1.40 5.80 -3.64
C HIS A 96 -1.28 6.31 -2.20
N PHE A 97 -2.33 6.90 -1.62
CA PHE A 97 -2.36 7.20 -0.20
C PHE A 97 -3.14 6.11 0.53
N SER A 98 -2.79 5.88 1.79
CA SER A 98 -3.51 5.01 2.70
C SER A 98 -3.69 5.76 4.01
N ASP A 99 -4.83 5.60 4.67
CA ASP A 99 -5.04 6.20 5.99
C ASP A 99 -4.27 5.44 7.09
N LEU A 100 -3.86 4.20 6.81
CA LEU A 100 -3.24 3.30 7.79
C LEU A 100 -1.72 3.43 7.85
N ARG A 101 -1.09 3.69 6.70
CA ARG A 101 0.38 3.78 6.58
C ARG A 101 0.79 4.63 5.38
N TYR A 102 2.03 5.08 5.40
CA TYR A 102 2.63 5.65 4.20
C TYR A 102 2.87 4.53 3.18
N THR A 103 2.79 4.88 1.91
CA THR A 103 3.00 3.95 0.80
C THR A 103 4.36 4.18 0.16
N ARG A 104 4.87 3.17 -0.55
CA ARG A 104 6.12 3.21 -1.31
C ARG A 104 5.83 2.75 -2.72
N ASN A 105 5.98 3.65 -3.68
CA ASN A 105 5.67 3.42 -5.08
C ASN A 105 7.00 3.38 -5.84
N LEU A 106 7.51 2.21 -6.20
CA LEU A 106 8.77 2.16 -6.95
C LEU A 106 8.57 2.68 -8.37
N VAL A 107 9.42 3.64 -8.72
CA VAL A 107 9.46 4.35 -9.99
C VAL A 107 10.47 3.75 -10.96
N TYR A 108 11.63 3.31 -10.47
CA TYR A 108 12.69 2.72 -11.29
C TYR A 108 13.60 1.84 -10.44
N VAL A 109 14.15 0.78 -11.04
CA VAL A 109 15.20 -0.04 -10.43
C VAL A 109 16.04 -0.71 -11.51
N ASP A 110 17.35 -0.77 -11.30
CA ASP A 110 18.25 -1.65 -12.02
C ASP A 110 19.32 -2.22 -11.07
N ASP A 111 20.46 -2.68 -11.59
CA ASP A 111 21.54 -3.24 -10.76
C ASP A 111 22.34 -2.17 -9.99
N THR A 112 22.16 -0.88 -10.29
CA THR A 112 22.94 0.25 -9.74
C THR A 112 22.11 1.20 -8.87
N VAL A 113 20.83 1.41 -9.17
CA VAL A 113 19.96 2.27 -8.35
C VAL A 113 18.54 1.72 -8.19
N SER A 114 17.85 2.18 -7.14
CA SER A 114 16.39 2.10 -7.02
C SER A 114 15.80 3.46 -6.68
N VAL A 115 14.64 3.79 -7.25
CA VAL A 115 13.94 5.08 -7.12
C VAL A 115 12.49 4.82 -6.69
N MET A 116 12.03 5.50 -5.64
CA MET A 116 10.67 5.34 -5.10
C MET A 116 10.03 6.69 -4.84
N VAL A 117 8.72 6.77 -5.04
CA VAL A 117 7.85 7.86 -4.58
C VAL A 117 7.08 7.37 -3.36
N LEU A 118 7.19 8.07 -2.24
CA LEU A 118 6.47 7.76 -1.03
C LEU A 118 5.34 8.77 -0.84
N CYS A 119 4.16 8.27 -0.47
CA CYS A 119 2.99 9.08 -0.19
C CYS A 119 2.61 8.93 1.28
N TRP A 120 2.46 10.06 1.97
CA TRP A 120 2.31 10.12 3.42
C TRP A 120 1.02 10.85 3.78
N GLY A 121 0.11 10.18 4.47
CA GLY A 121 -0.98 10.82 5.20
C GLY A 121 -0.48 11.54 6.46
N PRO A 122 -1.30 12.43 7.06
CA PRO A 122 -0.98 13.08 8.33
C PRO A 122 -0.67 12.08 9.45
N GLY A 123 0.35 12.37 10.26
CA GLY A 123 0.79 11.55 11.39
C GLY A 123 1.56 10.27 11.04
N GLN A 124 1.71 9.93 9.75
CA GLN A 124 2.39 8.71 9.34
C GLN A 124 3.90 8.83 9.45
N VAL A 125 4.53 7.80 10.00
CA VAL A 125 5.97 7.75 10.26
C VAL A 125 6.56 6.44 9.74
N THR A 126 7.80 6.47 9.29
CA THR A 126 8.57 5.23 9.12
C THR A 126 8.83 4.61 10.49
N PRO A 127 8.94 3.29 10.56
CA PRO A 127 9.68 2.66 11.64
C PRO A 127 11.09 3.23 11.71
N LEU A 128 11.70 3.03 12.86
CA LEU A 128 13.09 3.37 13.05
C LEU A 128 13.95 2.38 12.25
N HIS A 129 14.82 2.88 11.37
CA HIS A 129 15.54 2.03 10.43
C HIS A 129 16.94 2.56 10.08
N THR A 130 17.72 1.70 9.44
CA THR A 130 18.99 2.01 8.79
C THR A 130 19.05 1.23 7.49
N HIS A 131 19.77 1.73 6.49
CA HIS A 131 19.80 1.12 5.16
C HIS A 131 20.96 0.11 5.03
N GLY A 132 21.76 -0.05 6.09
CA GLY A 132 22.88 -0.97 6.16
C GLY A 132 24.18 -0.38 5.60
N SER A 133 25.30 -1.05 5.86
CA SER A 133 26.62 -0.61 5.40
C SER A 133 26.71 -0.67 3.87
N GLY A 134 27.19 0.41 3.25
CA GLY A 134 27.45 0.47 1.82
C GLY A 134 26.23 0.77 0.93
N VAL A 135 25.08 1.11 1.51
CA VAL A 135 23.93 1.67 0.77
C VAL A 135 23.90 3.17 0.97
N LYS A 136 24.01 3.92 -0.13
CA LYS A 136 23.79 5.36 -0.15
C LYS A 136 22.31 5.62 -0.40
N SER A 137 21.74 6.57 0.35
CA SER A 137 20.38 7.04 0.13
C SER A 137 20.36 8.53 -0.12
N TRP A 138 19.40 8.94 -0.96
CA TRP A 138 19.01 10.31 -1.13
C TRP A 138 17.50 10.37 -1.05
N PHE A 139 16.96 11.42 -0.45
CA PHE A 139 15.53 11.67 -0.55
C PHE A 139 15.26 13.16 -0.74
N LYS A 140 14.09 13.47 -1.29
CA LYS A 140 13.61 14.84 -1.50
C LYS A 140 12.12 14.91 -1.23
N VAL A 141 11.69 15.87 -0.43
CA VAL A 141 10.27 16.22 -0.32
C VAL A 141 9.86 16.98 -1.58
N ILE A 142 8.85 16.47 -2.30
CA ILE A 142 8.33 17.10 -3.52
C ILE A 142 7.05 17.88 -3.23
N ARG A 143 6.29 17.46 -2.22
CA ARG A 143 5.10 18.16 -1.73
C ARG A 143 4.94 17.99 -0.24
N GLY A 144 4.44 19.03 0.42
CA GLY A 144 4.13 19.00 1.84
C GLY A 144 5.39 19.12 2.71
N GLU A 145 5.30 18.57 3.90
CA GLU A 145 6.34 18.66 4.93
C GLU A 145 6.58 17.28 5.54
N LEU A 146 7.84 16.92 5.73
CA LEU A 146 8.27 15.76 6.50
C LEU A 146 9.26 16.19 7.57
N VAL A 147 9.31 15.44 8.66
CA VAL A 147 10.29 15.61 9.74
C VAL A 147 11.21 14.40 9.73
N LEU A 148 12.50 14.64 9.52
CA LEU A 148 13.55 13.64 9.65
C LEU A 148 14.10 13.71 11.07
N GLU A 149 14.14 12.57 11.75
CA GLU A 149 14.69 12.46 13.10
C GLU A 149 15.82 11.43 13.09
N LYS A 150 17.02 11.89 13.45
CA LYS A 150 18.25 11.09 13.47
C LYS A 150 18.63 10.75 14.89
N PHE A 151 19.09 9.51 15.09
CA PHE A 151 19.55 9.01 16.38
C PHE A 151 21.01 8.54 16.28
N PRO A 152 21.77 8.58 17.39
CA PRO A 152 23.11 8.00 17.45
C PRO A 152 23.08 6.49 17.12
N GLU A 153 24.13 5.94 16.50
CA GLU A 153 24.22 4.50 16.19
C GLU A 153 24.08 3.59 17.41
N SER A 154 24.41 4.07 18.61
CA SER A 154 24.21 3.35 19.88
C SER A 154 22.74 3.15 20.25
N ALA A 155 21.82 3.87 19.60
CA ALA A 155 20.37 3.78 19.82
C ALA A 155 19.75 2.56 19.11
N THR A 156 20.23 1.36 19.42
CA THR A 156 19.74 0.09 18.86
C THR A 156 18.55 -0.51 19.61
N THR A 157 18.04 0.16 20.65
CA THR A 157 16.89 -0.29 21.45
C THR A 157 15.94 0.87 21.78
N CYS A 158 14.66 0.58 21.98
CA CYS A 158 13.67 1.57 22.47
C CYS A 158 14.04 2.19 23.83
N ALA A 159 14.93 1.54 24.61
CA ALA A 159 15.42 2.06 25.88
C ALA A 159 16.45 3.19 25.69
N ALA A 160 17.34 3.08 24.70
CA ALA A 160 18.33 4.10 24.37
C ALA A 160 17.70 5.38 23.75
N MET A 161 16.44 5.31 23.33
CA MET A 161 15.67 6.46 22.82
C MET A 161 15.26 7.46 23.92
N LYS A 162 15.20 7.03 25.18
CA LYS A 162 14.79 7.90 26.30
C LYS A 162 15.85 8.92 26.71
N ASP A 163 17.08 8.78 26.20
CA ASP A 163 18.22 9.63 26.55
C ASP A 163 18.28 10.95 25.75
N GLY A 164 17.27 11.25 24.91
CA GLY A 164 16.99 12.62 24.44
C GLY A 164 17.93 13.22 23.38
N ASN A 165 18.83 12.44 22.79
CA ASN A 165 19.81 12.95 21.81
C ASN A 165 19.39 12.80 20.33
N SER A 166 18.12 12.95 20.00
CA SER A 166 17.68 12.97 18.58
C SER A 166 17.81 14.36 17.98
N VAL A 167 18.26 14.45 16.73
CA VAL A 167 18.23 15.69 15.95
C VAL A 167 17.05 15.62 14.98
N SER A 168 16.12 16.56 15.09
CA SER A 168 14.94 16.66 14.24
C SER A 168 15.11 17.80 13.24
N THR A 169 14.89 17.51 11.96
CA THR A 169 14.95 18.46 10.86
C THR A 169 13.63 18.46 10.11
N VAL A 170 13.02 19.65 9.96
CA VAL A 170 11.83 19.84 9.13
C VAL A 170 12.26 20.01 7.68
N LEU A 171 11.58 19.32 6.77
CA LEU A 171 11.91 19.19 5.36
C LEU A 171 10.68 19.54 4.53
N THR A 172 10.80 20.49 3.61
CA THR A 172 9.70 20.96 2.76
C THR A 172 10.01 20.80 1.27
N ASP A 173 9.01 21.02 0.41
CA ASP A 173 9.18 21.08 -1.05
C ASP A 173 10.05 22.25 -1.56
N ARG A 174 10.28 23.26 -0.71
CA ARG A 174 11.14 24.41 -1.01
C ARG A 174 12.58 24.18 -0.62
N ASP A 175 12.79 23.19 0.23
CA ASP A 175 14.09 22.89 0.76
C ASP A 175 14.93 22.14 -0.27
N LYS A 176 16.16 22.62 -0.48
CA LYS A 176 17.20 21.84 -1.16
C LYS A 176 17.82 20.82 -0.21
N HIS A 177 17.00 20.23 0.67
CA HIS A 177 17.49 19.24 1.61
C HIS A 177 17.75 17.96 0.84
N MET A 178 19.04 17.72 0.64
CA MET A 178 19.56 16.49 0.11
C MET A 178 20.64 16.07 1.10
N GLU A 179 20.43 14.93 1.75
CA GLU A 179 21.45 14.35 2.57
C GLU A 179 22.21 13.33 1.70
N GLU A 180 23.49 13.60 1.51
CA GLU A 180 24.43 12.68 0.90
C GLU A 180 24.90 11.74 2.01
N GLU A 181 24.35 10.53 2.04
CA GLU A 181 24.62 9.58 3.12
C GLU A 181 25.88 8.76 2.80
N HIS A 182 27.05 9.36 3.00
CA HIS A 182 28.30 8.60 3.08
C HIS A 182 28.41 7.97 4.46
N ASP A 183 28.28 6.65 4.50
CA ASP A 183 28.32 5.81 5.70
C ASP A 183 27.26 6.14 6.75
N CYS A 184 26.26 5.27 6.82
CA CYS A 184 25.36 5.11 7.95
C CYS A 184 24.75 6.45 8.41
N LEU A 185 23.58 6.82 7.84
CA LEU A 185 22.62 7.45 8.73
C LEU A 185 22.50 6.51 9.93
N GLY A 186 23.01 6.99 11.06
CA GLY A 186 22.61 6.50 12.34
C GLY A 186 21.10 6.31 12.28
N VAL A 187 20.65 5.27 12.97
CA VAL A 187 19.26 4.86 13.10
C VAL A 187 18.31 6.07 13.01
N HIS A 188 17.41 6.10 12.02
CA HIS A 188 16.58 7.28 11.73
C HIS A 188 15.11 6.94 11.51
N ARG A 189 14.25 7.96 11.58
CA ARG A 189 12.84 7.90 11.17
C ARG A 189 12.46 9.15 10.40
N LEU A 190 11.59 8.99 9.40
CA LEU A 190 11.00 10.08 8.63
C LEU A 190 9.49 10.05 8.84
N GLY A 191 8.84 11.20 9.00
CA GLY A 191 7.40 11.20 9.19
C GLY A 191 6.71 12.50 8.84
N ASN A 192 5.43 12.40 8.53
CA ASN A 192 4.59 13.55 8.27
C ASN A 192 3.94 13.99 9.58
N GLN A 193 4.51 15.02 10.22
CA GLN A 193 3.95 15.62 11.42
C GLN A 193 2.93 16.74 11.11
N SER A 194 2.70 17.03 9.83
CA SER A 194 1.75 18.05 9.40
C SER A 194 0.34 17.48 9.23
N ASP A 195 -0.65 18.36 9.21
CA ASP A 195 -2.06 18.02 8.96
C ASP A 195 -2.37 17.84 7.46
N LEU A 196 -1.37 17.97 6.59
CA LEU A 196 -1.50 17.83 5.15
C LEU A 196 -0.70 16.62 4.67
N PRO A 197 -1.11 15.93 3.59
CA PRO A 197 -0.31 14.87 3.03
C PRO A 197 0.98 15.40 2.44
N ALA A 198 2.00 14.55 2.48
CA ALA A 198 3.30 14.80 1.90
C ALA A 198 3.63 13.76 0.83
N VAL A 199 4.54 14.13 -0.07
CA VAL A 199 5.13 13.25 -1.08
C VAL A 199 6.63 13.45 -1.06
N SER A 200 7.38 12.35 -0.98
CA SER A 200 8.83 12.35 -1.12
C SER A 200 9.30 11.39 -2.21
N ILE A 201 10.47 11.66 -2.79
CA ILE A 201 11.18 10.73 -3.66
C ILE A 201 12.39 10.22 -2.91
N HIS A 202 12.68 8.93 -3.04
CA HIS A 202 13.80 8.25 -2.41
C HIS A 202 14.61 7.53 -3.47
N PHE A 203 15.94 7.65 -3.40
CA PHE A 203 16.92 7.01 -4.25
C PHE A 203 17.86 6.18 -3.38
N TYR A 204 18.28 5.03 -3.89
CA TYR A 204 19.23 4.17 -3.19
C TYR A 204 20.24 3.59 -4.18
N SER A 205 21.53 3.63 -3.85
CA SER A 205 22.61 3.02 -4.63
C SER A 205 23.60 2.28 -3.70
N PRO A 206 23.87 0.97 -3.89
CA PRO A 206 23.17 0.05 -4.80
C PRO A 206 21.66 0.01 -4.53
N PRO A 207 20.84 -0.53 -5.46
CA PRO A 207 19.39 -0.61 -5.27
C PRO A 207 19.06 -1.25 -3.93
N LEU A 208 18.08 -0.68 -3.22
CA LEU A 208 17.63 -1.22 -1.96
C LEU A 208 16.84 -2.50 -2.25
N LYS A 209 17.51 -3.66 -2.12
CA LYS A 209 16.88 -4.98 -2.33
C LYS A 209 16.17 -5.48 -1.09
N GLU A 210 16.60 -5.03 0.08
CA GLU A 210 16.10 -5.43 1.40
C GLU A 210 16.10 -4.22 2.32
N MET A 211 15.08 -4.07 3.15
CA MET A 211 15.00 -3.08 4.21
C MET A 211 15.02 -3.77 5.56
N LYS A 212 15.93 -3.33 6.41
CA LYS A 212 16.05 -3.77 7.80
C LYS A 212 15.54 -2.66 8.70
N TYR A 213 14.48 -2.94 9.45
CA TYR A 213 13.87 -1.95 10.33
C TYR A 213 13.51 -2.56 11.68
N LEU A 214 13.29 -1.68 12.66
CA LEU A 214 12.82 -2.05 13.99
C LEU A 214 11.35 -1.65 14.12
N GLU A 215 10.50 -2.64 14.37
CA GLU A 215 9.09 -2.45 14.66
C GLU A 215 8.75 -3.04 16.03
N SER A 216 8.27 -2.19 16.94
CA SER A 216 8.00 -2.57 18.33
C SER A 216 9.20 -3.26 19.01
N GLY A 217 10.43 -2.85 18.67
CA GLY A 217 11.67 -3.40 19.21
C GLY A 217 12.11 -4.75 18.60
N LYS A 218 11.38 -5.30 17.64
CA LYS A 218 11.78 -6.50 16.88
C LYS A 218 12.43 -6.09 15.57
N ARG A 219 13.48 -6.80 15.17
CA ARG A 219 14.14 -6.62 13.87
C ARG A 219 13.31 -7.32 12.80
N CYS A 220 12.94 -6.56 11.77
CA CYS A 220 12.20 -7.01 10.62
C CYS A 220 13.07 -6.82 9.37
N ASP A 221 13.19 -7.87 8.56
CA ASP A 221 13.89 -7.84 7.28
C ASP A 221 12.86 -8.12 6.18
N VAL A 222 12.64 -7.14 5.29
CA VAL A 222 11.63 -7.25 4.23
C VAL A 222 12.28 -6.92 2.88
N PRO A 223 12.13 -7.75 1.84
CA PRO A 223 12.61 -7.42 0.50
C PRO A 223 11.89 -6.16 -0.02
N VAL A 224 12.66 -5.18 -0.47
CA VAL A 224 12.13 -3.95 -1.07
C VAL A 224 12.13 -4.15 -2.58
N VAL A 225 11.06 -4.69 -3.12
CA VAL A 225 10.93 -4.82 -4.58
C VAL A 225 9.52 -4.43 -4.99
N HIS A 226 9.36 -3.20 -5.47
CA HIS A 226 8.42 -2.93 -6.57
C HIS A 226 9.25 -2.66 -7.84
N TYR A 227 8.63 -2.77 -9.02
CA TYR A 227 9.18 -2.58 -10.37
C TYR A 227 8.45 -1.43 -11.06
N GLY A 228 9.16 -0.34 -11.32
CA GLY A 228 8.63 0.89 -11.89
C GLY A 228 9.13 1.02 -13.32
N GLY A 229 8.24 0.72 -14.24
CA GLY A 229 8.30 1.13 -15.63
C GLY A 229 6.86 1.27 -16.06
N ALA A 230 6.52 2.40 -16.69
CA ALA A 230 5.17 2.82 -17.11
C ALA A 230 4.12 1.71 -17.01
N CYS A 231 3.42 1.65 -15.87
CA CYS A 231 2.39 0.64 -15.68
C CYS A 231 1.20 1.05 -16.55
N ASP A 232 1.15 0.45 -17.73
CA ASP A 232 -0.10 0.11 -18.36
C ASP A 232 -0.88 -0.74 -17.35
N VAL A 233 -2.01 -0.23 -16.86
CA VAL A 233 -2.90 -0.93 -15.90
C VAL A 233 -3.41 -2.27 -16.45
N THR A 234 -3.17 -2.57 -17.73
CA THR A 234 -3.39 -3.89 -18.33
C THR A 234 -2.33 -4.93 -17.96
N ASN A 235 -1.14 -4.56 -17.47
CA ASN A 235 -0.04 -5.49 -17.17
C ASN A 235 0.47 -5.39 -15.73
N ILE A 236 -0.10 -6.22 -14.86
CA ILE A 236 0.37 -6.43 -13.48
C ILE A 236 1.80 -7.00 -13.52
N PRO A 237 2.75 -6.46 -12.74
CA PRO A 237 4.15 -6.84 -12.84
C PRO A 237 4.36 -8.30 -12.48
N ARG A 238 4.88 -9.12 -13.41
CA ARG A 238 5.09 -10.57 -13.27
C ARG A 238 6.10 -10.99 -12.17
N LYS A 239 6.74 -10.04 -11.45
CA LYS A 239 7.75 -10.26 -10.38
C LYS A 239 7.77 -9.14 -9.33
N GLY A 240 7.97 -9.48 -8.04
CA GLY A 240 8.07 -8.53 -6.90
C GLY A 240 6.87 -8.59 -5.94
N LEU A 241 6.96 -7.98 -4.75
CA LEU A 241 5.84 -7.84 -3.81
C LEU A 241 5.25 -6.41 -3.91
N MET A 242 3.93 -6.28 -3.91
CA MET A 242 3.19 -5.03 -4.00
C MET A 242 2.55 -4.72 -2.64
N PHE A 243 3.02 -3.72 -1.92
CA PHE A 243 2.35 -3.27 -0.69
C PHE A 243 1.10 -2.47 -1.06
N ALA A 244 -0.07 -2.95 -0.65
CA ALA A 244 -1.37 -2.36 -0.97
C ALA A 244 -2.28 -2.33 0.27
N ASN A 245 -3.43 -1.69 0.11
CA ASN A 245 -4.54 -1.76 1.05
C ASN A 245 -5.79 -2.31 0.34
N PHE A 246 -6.85 -2.65 1.07
CA PHE A 246 -8.07 -3.22 0.50
C PHE A 246 -8.79 -2.29 -0.47
N GLU A 247 -8.74 -0.98 -0.24
CA GLU A 247 -9.33 0.02 -1.14
C GLU A 247 -8.56 0.09 -2.47
N SER A 248 -7.24 0.02 -2.44
CA SER A 248 -6.41 -0.04 -3.66
C SER A 248 -6.64 -1.35 -4.43
N LEU A 249 -6.74 -2.49 -3.74
CA LEU A 249 -7.11 -3.76 -4.36
C LEU A 249 -8.49 -3.65 -5.04
N LYS A 250 -9.50 -3.14 -4.33
CA LYS A 250 -10.85 -2.94 -4.88
C LYS A 250 -10.82 -2.12 -6.18
N LYS A 251 -10.13 -0.97 -6.18
CA LYS A 251 -10.04 -0.09 -7.36
C LYS A 251 -9.36 -0.76 -8.54
N LEU A 252 -8.33 -1.57 -8.30
CA LEU A 252 -7.65 -2.32 -9.36
C LEU A 252 -8.55 -3.39 -9.95
N LEU A 253 -9.31 -4.11 -9.12
CA LEU A 253 -10.29 -5.08 -9.58
C LEU A 253 -11.40 -4.40 -10.39
N ASP A 254 -11.97 -3.29 -9.91
CA ASP A 254 -13.02 -2.55 -10.64
C ASP A 254 -12.53 -2.20 -12.06
N ASN A 255 -11.35 -1.58 -12.17
CA ASN A 255 -10.77 -1.23 -13.46
C ASN A 255 -10.55 -2.47 -14.37
N ASP A 256 -10.07 -3.57 -13.79
CA ASP A 256 -9.78 -4.79 -14.55
C ASP A 256 -11.06 -5.48 -15.04
N PHE A 257 -12.12 -5.48 -14.24
CA PHE A 257 -13.43 -6.02 -14.65
C PHE A 257 -14.15 -5.11 -15.66
N GLU A 258 -14.08 -3.78 -15.50
CA GLU A 258 -14.69 -2.81 -16.43
C GLU A 258 -14.06 -2.86 -17.82
N THR A 259 -12.73 -3.06 -17.89
CA THR A 259 -11.99 -3.10 -19.16
C THR A 259 -12.08 -4.45 -19.87
N GLY A 260 -12.22 -5.55 -19.11
CA GLY A 260 -12.21 -6.92 -19.64
C GLY A 260 -13.55 -7.44 -20.20
N GLY A 261 -14.67 -6.76 -19.95
CA GLY A 261 -15.99 -7.22 -20.42
C GLY A 261 -16.52 -8.48 -19.71
N GLY A 262 -15.99 -8.79 -18.52
CA GLY A 262 -16.34 -9.96 -17.71
C GLY A 262 -15.11 -10.80 -17.33
N LEU A 263 -15.33 -11.85 -16.52
CA LEU A 263 -14.26 -12.77 -16.13
C LEU A 263 -13.97 -13.79 -17.24
N ASP A 264 -12.75 -13.75 -17.77
CA ASP A 264 -12.18 -14.80 -18.62
C ASP A 264 -10.87 -15.35 -18.01
N GLY A 265 -10.22 -16.29 -18.71
CA GLY A 265 -8.99 -16.90 -18.22
C GLY A 265 -7.78 -15.94 -18.18
N GLU A 266 -7.77 -14.89 -18.99
CA GLU A 266 -6.69 -13.89 -18.97
C GLU A 266 -6.82 -13.00 -17.74
N LEU A 267 -8.03 -12.48 -17.50
CA LEU A 267 -8.35 -11.70 -16.31
C LEU A 267 -8.17 -12.54 -15.03
N GLU A 268 -8.55 -13.82 -15.05
CA GLU A 268 -8.33 -14.72 -13.92
C GLU A 268 -6.83 -14.84 -13.57
N ALA A 269 -5.99 -15.10 -14.56
CA ALA A 269 -4.55 -15.21 -14.37
C ALA A 269 -3.95 -13.90 -13.86
N LYS A 270 -4.44 -12.77 -14.38
CA LYS A 270 -4.06 -11.42 -13.96
C LYS A 270 -4.40 -11.18 -12.48
N ILE A 271 -5.65 -11.41 -12.05
CA ILE A 271 -6.08 -11.25 -10.65
C ILE A 271 -5.33 -12.20 -9.73
N THR A 272 -5.16 -13.46 -10.11
CA THR A 272 -4.40 -14.45 -9.33
C THR A 272 -2.98 -13.98 -9.07
N HIS A 273 -2.33 -13.46 -10.12
CA HIS A 273 -0.99 -12.91 -10.01
C HIS A 273 -0.96 -11.66 -9.12
N MET A 274 -1.94 -10.76 -9.27
CA MET A 274 -2.11 -9.58 -8.42
C MET A 274 -2.12 -9.93 -6.93
N LEU A 275 -2.99 -10.87 -6.54
CA LEU A 275 -3.14 -11.28 -5.14
C LEU A 275 -1.87 -11.94 -4.59
N ARG A 276 -1.14 -12.68 -5.42
CA ARG A 276 0.12 -13.33 -5.01
C ARG A 276 1.20 -12.33 -4.68
N VAL A 277 1.28 -11.26 -5.47
CA VAL A 277 2.29 -10.23 -5.24
C VAL A 277 1.85 -9.23 -4.18
N MET A 278 0.54 -9.02 -3.99
CA MET A 278 0.06 -8.07 -3.00
C MET A 278 0.32 -8.51 -1.57
N SER A 279 0.84 -7.59 -0.76
CA SER A 279 1.01 -7.69 0.69
C SER A 279 0.24 -6.55 1.34
N PHE A 280 -0.48 -6.87 2.41
CA PHE A 280 -1.36 -5.94 3.13
C PHE A 280 -0.79 -5.65 4.52
N ASP A 281 -1.23 -4.57 5.16
CA ASP A 281 -0.85 -4.27 6.54
C ASP A 281 -1.70 -5.07 7.54
N PRO A 282 -1.12 -5.81 8.51
CA PRO A 282 -1.89 -6.51 9.53
C PRO A 282 -2.87 -5.65 10.33
N LEU A 283 -2.58 -4.37 10.52
CA LEU A 283 -3.50 -3.45 11.18
C LEU A 283 -4.79 -3.27 10.37
N GLU A 284 -4.70 -3.36 9.04
CA GLU A 284 -5.84 -3.17 8.14
C GLU A 284 -6.93 -4.22 8.36
N TRP A 285 -6.60 -5.51 8.33
CA TRP A 285 -7.62 -6.54 8.51
C TRP A 285 -7.98 -6.76 9.98
N ARG A 286 -7.04 -6.53 10.91
CA ARG A 286 -7.31 -6.69 12.34
C ARG A 286 -8.35 -5.70 12.85
N GLN A 287 -8.42 -4.48 12.29
CA GLN A 287 -9.44 -3.50 12.69
C GLN A 287 -10.86 -3.93 12.29
N TYR A 288 -11.01 -4.73 11.23
CA TYR A 288 -12.29 -5.24 10.75
C TYR A 288 -12.64 -6.61 11.34
N ALA A 289 -11.71 -7.26 12.03
CA ALA A 289 -11.87 -8.63 12.48
C ALA A 289 -13.01 -8.76 13.48
N THR A 290 -13.95 -9.66 13.18
CA THR A 290 -15.02 -10.06 14.10
C THR A 290 -14.83 -11.51 14.50
N TRP A 291 -15.35 -11.92 15.66
CA TRP A 291 -15.15 -13.27 16.19
C TRP A 291 -16.46 -13.86 16.69
N ASP A 292 -16.63 -15.14 16.46
CA ASP A 292 -17.70 -15.97 17.01
C ASP A 292 -17.08 -17.24 17.60
N GLN A 293 -17.65 -17.75 18.69
CA GLN A 293 -17.05 -18.88 19.42
C GLN A 293 -17.19 -20.21 18.66
N GLU A 294 -18.24 -20.34 17.85
CA GLU A 294 -18.58 -21.61 17.21
C GLU A 294 -18.27 -21.59 15.71
N HIS A 295 -18.33 -20.43 15.07
CA HIS A 295 -18.22 -20.29 13.63
C HIS A 295 -17.13 -19.30 13.23
N PHE A 296 -16.48 -19.55 12.10
CA PHE A 296 -15.67 -18.53 11.45
C PHE A 296 -16.58 -17.35 11.03
N THR A 297 -16.03 -16.14 11.07
CA THR A 297 -16.80 -14.93 10.73
C THR A 297 -16.43 -14.42 9.35
N ARG A 298 -17.36 -13.69 8.75
CA ARG A 298 -17.20 -13.09 7.43
C ARG A 298 -17.57 -11.61 7.50
N VAL A 299 -16.69 -10.76 7.01
CA VAL A 299 -16.89 -9.31 6.96
C VAL A 299 -16.82 -8.88 5.50
N LEU A 300 -17.91 -8.31 5.00
CA LEU A 300 -17.97 -7.78 3.64
C LEU A 300 -17.12 -6.51 3.56
N LEU A 301 -16.08 -6.53 2.73
CA LEU A 301 -15.19 -5.39 2.48
C LEU A 301 -15.66 -4.57 1.28
N ALA A 302 -16.13 -5.24 0.23
CA ALA A 302 -16.65 -4.61 -0.98
C ALA A 302 -17.67 -5.51 -1.68
N SER A 303 -18.66 -4.90 -2.33
CA SER A 303 -19.58 -5.59 -3.23
C SER A 303 -19.87 -4.69 -4.43
N THR A 304 -19.67 -5.23 -5.64
CA THR A 304 -19.96 -4.58 -6.91
C THR A 304 -20.82 -5.51 -7.78
N ASP A 305 -21.15 -5.09 -9.00
CA ASP A 305 -21.84 -5.97 -9.96
C ASP A 305 -20.94 -7.12 -10.46
N HIS A 306 -19.62 -6.95 -10.35
CA HIS A 306 -18.63 -7.90 -10.88
C HIS A 306 -18.06 -8.83 -9.83
N PHE A 307 -17.85 -8.36 -8.60
CA PHE A 307 -17.26 -9.19 -7.55
C PHE A 307 -17.67 -8.76 -6.14
N SER A 308 -17.46 -9.64 -5.17
CA SER A 308 -17.45 -9.29 -3.75
C SER A 308 -16.12 -9.64 -3.10
N MET A 309 -15.67 -8.81 -2.16
CA MET A 309 -14.48 -9.01 -1.34
C MET A 309 -14.92 -9.24 0.11
N VAL A 310 -14.46 -10.34 0.71
CA VAL A 310 -14.85 -10.76 2.05
C VAL A 310 -13.62 -11.11 2.87
N LEU A 311 -13.41 -10.40 3.98
CA LEU A 311 -12.48 -10.83 5.02
C LEU A 311 -13.11 -11.99 5.79
N THR A 312 -12.40 -13.10 5.93
CA THR A 312 -12.82 -14.23 6.74
C THR A 312 -11.85 -14.44 7.90
N CYS A 313 -12.39 -14.48 9.12
CA CYS A 313 -11.61 -14.64 10.35
C CYS A 313 -11.87 -16.03 10.91
N TRP A 314 -10.80 -16.79 11.10
CA TRP A 314 -10.85 -18.18 11.54
C TRP A 314 -10.19 -18.28 12.90
N ASP A 315 -10.97 -18.62 13.93
CA ASP A 315 -10.41 -19.02 15.22
C ASP A 315 -9.83 -20.44 15.14
N LYS A 316 -9.10 -20.84 16.18
CA LYS A 316 -8.49 -22.16 16.28
C LYS A 316 -9.53 -23.27 16.05
N GLY A 317 -9.23 -24.20 15.14
CA GLY A 317 -10.04 -25.38 14.88
C GLY A 317 -11.35 -25.11 14.13
N GLN A 318 -11.64 -23.87 13.75
CA GLN A 318 -12.83 -23.56 12.97
C GLN A 318 -12.67 -24.01 11.51
N TYR A 319 -13.78 -24.48 10.94
CA TYR A 319 -13.82 -25.00 9.58
C TYR A 319 -15.13 -24.66 8.89
N SER A 320 -15.13 -24.68 7.56
CA SER A 320 -16.32 -24.64 6.74
C SER A 320 -16.76 -26.07 6.37
N PRO A 321 -18.07 -26.38 6.36
CA PRO A 321 -18.54 -27.61 5.74
C PRO A 321 -18.20 -27.63 4.24
N PRO A 322 -18.20 -28.81 3.58
CA PRO A 322 -18.03 -28.89 2.13
C PRO A 322 -19.08 -28.02 1.41
N HIS A 323 -18.63 -27.13 0.54
CA HIS A 323 -19.51 -26.18 -0.17
C HIS A 323 -19.03 -25.85 -1.57
N ASP A 324 -19.98 -25.38 -2.40
CA ASP A 324 -19.72 -24.68 -3.65
C ASP A 324 -19.95 -23.17 -3.52
N HIS A 325 -19.79 -22.44 -4.63
CA HIS A 325 -19.99 -20.98 -4.69
C HIS A 325 -21.13 -20.57 -5.63
N GLY A 326 -22.13 -21.44 -5.82
CA GLY A 326 -23.33 -21.11 -6.60
C GLY A 326 -23.06 -20.63 -8.03
N GLY A 327 -22.05 -21.19 -8.70
CA GLY A 327 -21.65 -20.80 -10.06
C GLY A 327 -20.66 -19.64 -10.13
N SER A 328 -20.16 -19.17 -8.99
CA SER A 328 -19.11 -18.15 -8.93
C SER A 328 -17.72 -18.77 -8.84
N THR A 329 -16.74 -18.07 -9.38
CA THR A 329 -15.33 -18.35 -9.13
C THR A 329 -14.91 -17.71 -7.80
N HIS A 330 -13.80 -18.21 -7.23
CA HIS A 330 -13.34 -17.79 -5.92
C HIS A 330 -11.81 -17.72 -5.86
N TRP A 331 -11.28 -16.60 -5.36
CA TRP A 331 -9.90 -16.51 -4.89
C TRP A 331 -9.86 -16.48 -3.37
N LEU A 332 -8.92 -17.20 -2.79
CA LEU A 332 -8.59 -17.14 -1.37
C LEU A 332 -7.11 -16.77 -1.23
N LYS A 333 -6.82 -15.63 -0.58
CA LYS A 333 -5.47 -15.31 -0.11
C LYS A 333 -5.43 -15.38 1.40
N VAL A 334 -4.50 -16.14 1.96
CA VAL A 334 -4.23 -16.14 3.40
C VAL A 334 -3.40 -14.90 3.75
N LEU A 335 -3.91 -14.07 4.65
CA LEU A 335 -3.25 -12.83 5.10
C LEU A 335 -2.32 -13.08 6.28
N ASP A 336 -2.72 -13.97 7.20
CA ASP A 336 -1.97 -14.35 8.39
C ASP A 336 -2.37 -15.77 8.82
N GLY A 337 -1.43 -16.51 9.42
CA GLY A 337 -1.60 -17.94 9.75
C GLY A 337 -1.49 -18.88 8.54
N SER A 338 -2.30 -19.94 8.54
CA SER A 338 -2.41 -20.89 7.42
C SER A 338 -3.79 -21.52 7.38
N LEU A 339 -4.22 -22.03 6.23
CA LEU A 339 -5.52 -22.71 6.10
C LEU A 339 -5.36 -24.01 5.32
N THR A 340 -5.98 -25.07 5.79
CA THR A 340 -6.04 -26.34 5.05
C THR A 340 -7.27 -26.36 4.18
N GLU A 341 -7.08 -26.50 2.87
CA GLU A 341 -8.17 -26.69 1.91
C GLU A 341 -8.25 -28.17 1.51
N VAL A 342 -9.47 -28.69 1.46
CA VAL A 342 -9.81 -30.01 0.92
C VAL A 342 -10.82 -29.82 -0.20
N GLN A 343 -10.51 -30.28 -1.40
CA GLN A 343 -11.40 -30.26 -2.55
C GLN A 343 -11.97 -31.65 -2.83
N PHE A 344 -13.22 -31.69 -3.29
CA PHE A 344 -13.99 -32.90 -3.51
C PHE A 344 -14.39 -33.05 -4.98
N GLU A 345 -14.64 -34.29 -5.40
CA GLU A 345 -15.15 -34.59 -6.75
C GLU A 345 -16.61 -34.13 -6.92
N ALA A 346 -16.86 -33.32 -7.95
CA ALA A 346 -18.20 -32.79 -8.27
C ALA A 346 -19.22 -33.88 -8.67
N ASP A 347 -18.76 -35.00 -9.21
CA ASP A 347 -19.61 -36.11 -9.70
C ASP A 347 -19.82 -37.22 -8.65
N SER A 348 -19.77 -36.87 -7.37
CA SER A 348 -20.07 -37.83 -6.30
C SER A 348 -21.57 -38.21 -6.35
N GLU A 349 -21.86 -39.49 -6.57
CA GLU A 349 -23.25 -39.99 -6.61
C GLU A 349 -23.93 -39.75 -5.25
N GLU A 350 -25.13 -39.14 -5.27
CA GLU A 350 -25.94 -38.96 -4.06
C GLU A 350 -26.16 -40.30 -3.34
N GLY A 351 -26.06 -40.29 -2.02
CA GLY A 351 -26.07 -41.47 -1.16
C GLY A 351 -24.70 -42.10 -0.94
N ARG A 352 -23.62 -41.52 -1.46
CA ARG A 352 -22.24 -41.95 -1.18
C ARG A 352 -21.40 -40.81 -0.56
N PRO A 353 -20.34 -41.14 0.18
CA PRO A 353 -19.43 -40.13 0.72
C PRO A 353 -18.74 -39.32 -0.36
N LEU A 354 -18.51 -38.04 -0.09
CA LEU A 354 -17.72 -37.16 -0.95
C LEU A 354 -16.31 -37.72 -1.07
N ARG A 355 -15.80 -37.82 -2.30
CA ARG A 355 -14.42 -38.24 -2.55
C ARG A 355 -13.50 -37.04 -2.57
N VAL A 356 -12.47 -37.07 -1.74
CA VAL A 356 -11.40 -36.08 -1.74
C VAL A 356 -10.55 -36.25 -2.99
N CYS A 357 -10.44 -35.20 -3.81
CA CYS A 357 -9.57 -35.20 -4.98
C CYS A 357 -8.25 -34.47 -4.70
N ARG A 358 -8.25 -33.49 -3.79
CA ARG A 358 -7.06 -32.71 -3.43
C ARG A 358 -7.16 -32.24 -1.99
N SER A 359 -6.02 -32.19 -1.30
CA SER A 359 -5.88 -31.51 -0.02
C SER A 359 -4.53 -30.83 0.06
N GLY A 360 -4.46 -29.67 0.70
CA GLY A 360 -3.21 -28.95 0.90
C GLY A 360 -3.33 -27.78 1.86
N VAL A 361 -2.19 -27.43 2.46
CA VAL A 361 -2.06 -26.24 3.31
C VAL A 361 -1.77 -25.03 2.42
N ILE A 362 -2.52 -23.97 2.63
CA ILE A 362 -2.34 -22.63 2.06
C ILE A 362 -1.67 -21.79 3.14
N SER A 363 -0.37 -21.55 2.98
CA SER A 363 0.41 -20.73 3.92
C SER A 363 0.07 -19.24 3.80
N ALA A 364 0.45 -18.45 4.80
CA ALA A 364 0.44 -16.99 4.72
C ALA A 364 1.01 -16.48 3.40
N ASP A 365 0.39 -15.42 2.88
CA ASP A 365 0.65 -14.79 1.59
C ASP A 365 0.40 -15.64 0.33
N SER A 366 0.01 -16.90 0.48
CA SER A 366 -0.34 -17.76 -0.65
C SER A 366 -1.78 -17.53 -1.14
N VAL A 367 -2.00 -17.81 -2.42
CA VAL A 367 -3.30 -17.63 -3.09
C VAL A 367 -3.75 -18.94 -3.73
N CYS A 368 -4.99 -19.32 -3.47
CA CYS A 368 -5.72 -20.36 -4.19
C CYS A 368 -6.77 -19.74 -5.11
N PHE A 369 -7.03 -20.37 -6.25
CA PHE A 369 -8.13 -20.06 -7.16
C PHE A 369 -8.99 -21.31 -7.33
N ASN A 370 -10.30 -21.15 -7.20
CA ASN A 370 -11.30 -22.18 -7.32
C ASN A 370 -12.31 -21.79 -8.41
N GLY A 371 -12.46 -22.66 -9.41
CA GLY A 371 -13.43 -22.47 -10.49
C GLY A 371 -14.87 -22.74 -10.06
N VAL A 372 -15.81 -22.47 -10.96
CA VAL A 372 -17.27 -22.47 -10.71
C VAL A 372 -17.86 -23.77 -10.15
N ASN A 373 -17.22 -24.91 -10.40
CA ASN A 373 -17.69 -26.24 -9.99
C ASN A 373 -16.87 -26.83 -8.83
N THR A 374 -16.03 -26.03 -8.19
CA THR A 374 -15.19 -26.51 -7.09
C THR A 374 -16.04 -26.71 -5.85
N ILE A 375 -16.04 -27.93 -5.31
CA ILE A 375 -16.58 -28.23 -3.99
C ILE A 375 -15.39 -28.34 -3.04
N HIS A 376 -15.38 -27.55 -1.96
CA HIS A 376 -14.28 -27.58 -1.02
C HIS A 376 -14.70 -27.30 0.43
N SER A 377 -13.80 -27.62 1.35
CA SER A 377 -13.86 -27.21 2.75
C SER A 377 -12.52 -26.58 3.14
N VAL A 378 -12.58 -25.54 3.96
CA VAL A 378 -11.41 -24.83 4.47
C VAL A 378 -11.41 -24.89 6.00
N MET A 379 -10.24 -25.11 6.60
CA MET A 379 -10.09 -25.26 8.05
C MET A 379 -8.85 -24.54 8.56
N ASN A 380 -8.96 -23.94 9.75
CA ASN A 380 -7.83 -23.46 10.51
C ASN A 380 -7.35 -24.53 11.49
N GLU A 381 -6.34 -25.30 11.11
CA GLU A 381 -5.71 -26.32 11.96
C GLU A 381 -4.63 -25.75 12.90
N ASN A 382 -4.37 -24.44 12.83
CA ASN A 382 -3.38 -23.81 13.68
C ASN A 382 -3.91 -23.61 15.10
N GLU A 383 -2.98 -23.52 16.06
CA GLU A 383 -3.26 -23.12 17.43
C GLU A 383 -3.63 -21.62 17.53
N GLU A 384 -3.22 -20.84 16.54
CA GLU A 384 -3.45 -19.40 16.44
C GLU A 384 -4.56 -19.08 15.43
N LYS A 385 -5.04 -17.85 15.48
CA LYS A 385 -6.01 -17.30 14.53
C LYS A 385 -5.43 -17.18 13.14
N SER A 386 -6.27 -17.43 12.13
CA SER A 386 -5.92 -17.26 10.73
C SER A 386 -6.89 -16.29 10.04
N PHE A 387 -6.40 -15.60 9.01
CA PHE A 387 -7.15 -14.60 8.27
C PHE A 387 -7.03 -14.86 6.77
N SER A 388 -8.14 -14.73 6.04
CA SER A 388 -8.11 -14.76 4.58
C SER A 388 -8.96 -13.67 3.97
N ILE A 389 -8.50 -13.11 2.85
CA ILE A 389 -9.35 -12.33 1.95
C ILE A 389 -9.86 -13.24 0.84
N ASN A 390 -11.16 -13.17 0.61
CA ASN A 390 -11.89 -14.01 -0.33
C ASN A 390 -12.55 -13.11 -1.37
N ILE A 391 -12.34 -13.41 -2.65
CA ILE A 391 -12.90 -12.65 -3.76
C ILE A 391 -13.78 -13.58 -4.57
N TYR A 392 -15.04 -13.21 -4.80
CA TYR A 392 -16.00 -14.01 -5.53
C TYR A 392 -16.47 -13.27 -6.78
N SER A 393 -16.45 -13.95 -7.93
CA SER A 393 -16.90 -13.37 -9.22
C SER A 393 -17.72 -14.38 -10.03
N PRO A 394 -18.98 -14.05 -10.40
CA PRO A 394 -19.76 -12.91 -9.89
C PRO A 394 -19.96 -12.96 -8.36
N PRO A 395 -20.49 -11.92 -7.71
CA PRO A 395 -20.95 -12.04 -6.34
C PRO A 395 -22.03 -13.13 -6.26
N TYR A 396 -21.91 -14.07 -5.32
CA TYR A 396 -22.92 -15.11 -5.12
C TYR A 396 -23.86 -14.77 -3.96
N LEU A 397 -25.13 -15.13 -4.14
CA LEU A 397 -26.19 -14.98 -3.13
C LEU A 397 -26.69 -16.33 -2.62
N GLN A 398 -26.29 -17.41 -3.27
CA GLN A 398 -26.67 -18.78 -2.94
C GLN A 398 -25.46 -19.67 -3.08
N ALA A 399 -25.33 -20.63 -2.18
CA ALA A 399 -24.35 -21.70 -2.25
C ALA A 399 -25.03 -23.03 -1.87
N ASN A 400 -24.38 -24.14 -2.19
CA ASN A 400 -24.78 -25.45 -1.70
C ASN A 400 -23.77 -25.94 -0.66
N TYR A 401 -24.26 -26.38 0.50
CA TYR A 401 -23.50 -27.21 1.43
C TYR A 401 -23.75 -28.67 1.12
N TYR A 402 -22.72 -29.49 1.24
CA TYR A 402 -22.79 -30.91 0.97
C TYR A 402 -22.54 -31.68 2.26
N ASP A 403 -23.40 -32.66 2.50
CA ASP A 403 -23.16 -33.66 3.54
C ASP A 403 -21.98 -34.55 3.11
N PRO A 404 -20.90 -34.66 3.92
CA PRO A 404 -19.69 -35.39 3.52
C PRO A 404 -19.89 -36.91 3.40
N GLU A 405 -20.89 -37.49 4.07
CA GLU A 405 -21.13 -38.94 4.09
C GLU A 405 -22.10 -39.38 2.98
N THR A 406 -22.96 -38.48 2.52
CA THR A 406 -24.04 -38.80 1.59
C THR A 406 -24.01 -38.00 0.29
N SER A 407 -23.15 -36.98 0.18
CA SER A 407 -23.11 -36.03 -0.93
C SER A 407 -24.43 -35.26 -1.14
N VAL A 408 -25.39 -35.38 -0.22
CA VAL A 408 -26.67 -34.67 -0.30
C VAL A 408 -26.41 -33.19 -0.13
N LYS A 409 -26.85 -32.41 -1.12
CA LYS A 409 -26.68 -30.95 -1.10
C LYS A 409 -27.87 -30.24 -0.48
N LYS A 410 -27.58 -29.24 0.34
CA LYS A 410 -28.53 -28.28 0.90
C LYS A 410 -28.20 -26.89 0.41
N ARG A 411 -29.14 -26.28 -0.32
CA ARG A 411 -29.01 -24.88 -0.74
C ARG A 411 -29.13 -23.96 0.47
N VAL A 412 -28.27 -22.95 0.53
CA VAL A 412 -28.28 -21.90 1.54
C VAL A 412 -28.18 -20.55 0.86
N ASP A 413 -29.03 -19.62 1.30
CA ASP A 413 -28.97 -18.23 0.91
C ASP A 413 -27.91 -17.52 1.78
N ILE A 414 -27.01 -16.79 1.11
CA ILE A 414 -26.04 -15.94 1.79
C ILE A 414 -26.74 -14.61 2.10
N PRO A 415 -26.74 -14.16 3.37
CA PRO A 415 -27.35 -12.88 3.73
C PRO A 415 -26.77 -11.75 2.87
N ARG A 416 -27.64 -10.99 2.21
CA ARG A 416 -27.23 -9.71 1.62
C ARG A 416 -26.92 -8.77 2.77
N VAL A 417 -25.65 -8.43 2.93
CA VAL A 417 -25.26 -7.30 3.77
C VAL A 417 -25.63 -6.05 2.98
N THR A 418 -26.77 -5.44 3.34
CA THR A 418 -27.27 -4.18 2.75
C THR A 418 -26.52 -2.99 3.31
#